data_AF-A0A5K1BAI9-F1
#
_entry.id   AF-A0A5K1BAI9-F1
#
_cell.length_a   1.000
_cell.length_b   1.000
_cell.length_c   1.000
_cell.angle_alpha   90.00
_cell.angle_beta   90.00
_cell.angle_gamma   90.00
#
_symmetry.space_group_name_H-M   'P 1'
#
loop_
_entity.id
_entity.type
_entity.pdbx_description
1 polymer ?
#
loop_
_entity_poly.entity_id
_entity_poly.type
_entity_poly.pdbx_seq_one_letter_code
_entity_poly.pdbx_strand_id
1 'polypeptide(L)'
;PVPPSQAVMAVSNTYGRVQKAAGFNFVGSLSSICGVEDSNSYSDDEHGCSLWMPIPPTGYKAMGCVAHIGSKPPPNHIVYCIRADLVTSAAFLDCVLYLSPNP
;
A
#
# COMPACT_ATOMS: atom_id res chain seq x y z
N PRO A 1 12.32 23.16 8.02
CA PRO A 1 11.08 22.99 7.22
C PRO A 1 10.73 21.51 7.12
N VAL A 2 9.59 21.11 7.70
CA VAL A 2 9.10 19.72 7.56
C VAL A 2 8.60 19.57 6.12
N PRO A 3 9.15 18.63 5.32
CA PRO A 3 8.63 18.39 3.98
C PRO A 3 7.15 18.02 4.07
N PRO A 4 6.30 18.42 3.12
CA PRO A 4 4.88 18.12 3.17
C PRO A 4 4.70 16.62 3.38
N SER A 5 3.98 16.26 4.46
CA SER A 5 3.77 14.87 4.90
C SER A 5 2.90 14.05 3.94
N GLN A 6 2.46 14.67 2.84
CA GLN A 6 1.60 14.09 1.82
C GLN A 6 2.21 14.36 0.44
N ALA A 7 2.98 13.41 -0.05
CA ALA A 7 3.38 13.36 -1.45
C ALA A 7 2.48 12.35 -2.17
N VAL A 8 1.83 12.78 -3.26
CA VAL A 8 1.02 11.90 -4.11
C VAL A 8 1.73 11.75 -5.45
N MET A 9 1.96 10.51 -5.88
CA MET A 9 2.52 10.19 -7.19
C MET A 9 1.44 9.52 -8.05
N ALA A 10 1.18 10.08 -9.23
CA ALA A 10 0.31 9.45 -10.21
C ALA A 10 1.13 8.55 -11.14
N VAL A 11 0.68 7.32 -11.35
CA VAL A 11 1.31 6.37 -12.26
C VAL A 11 0.32 6.00 -13.36
N SER A 12 0.76 6.07 -14.62
CA SER A 12 -0.06 5.66 -15.76
C SER A 12 -0.22 4.14 -15.77
N ASN A 13 -1.44 3.65 -16.00
CA ASN A 13 -1.74 2.21 -16.11
C ASN A 13 -1.47 1.63 -17.51
N THR A 14 -0.87 2.40 -18.41
CA THR A 14 -0.54 1.93 -19.76
C THR A 14 0.73 1.07 -19.75
N TYR A 15 0.93 0.27 -20.80
CA TYR A 15 2.16 -0.49 -21.06
C TYR A 15 2.60 -1.44 -19.93
N GLY A 16 1.65 -1.94 -19.12
CA GLY A 16 1.95 -2.85 -18.01
C GLY A 16 2.83 -2.21 -16.94
N ARG A 17 2.76 -0.89 -16.75
CA ARG A 17 3.54 -0.20 -15.70
C ARG A 17 3.11 -0.60 -14.29
N VAL A 18 1.84 -1.00 -14.14
CA VAL A 18 1.28 -1.49 -12.87
C VAL A 18 0.43 -2.73 -13.11
N GLN A 19 0.33 -3.61 -12.10
CA GLN A 19 -0.49 -4.82 -12.16
C GLN A 19 -1.16 -5.07 -10.80
N LYS A 20 -2.39 -5.61 -10.81
CA LYS A 20 -3.12 -5.96 -9.58
C LYS A 20 -2.31 -6.95 -8.73
N ALA A 21 -2.41 -6.82 -7.41
CA ALA A 21 -1.79 -7.76 -6.50
C ALA A 21 -2.35 -9.19 -6.71
N ALA A 22 -1.49 -10.20 -6.60
CA ALA A 22 -1.91 -11.61 -6.70
C ALA A 22 -2.62 -12.09 -5.42
N GLY A 23 -2.38 -11.41 -4.30
CA GLY A 23 -2.93 -11.69 -2.98
C GLY A 23 -2.27 -10.81 -1.93
N PHE A 24 -2.43 -11.18 -0.66
CA PHE A 24 -1.88 -10.43 0.46
C PHE A 24 -1.35 -11.37 1.54
N ASN A 25 -0.18 -11.04 2.09
CA ASN A 25 0.36 -11.65 3.30
C ASN A 25 -0.01 -10.81 4.51
N PHE A 26 -0.50 -11.43 5.59
CA PHE A 26 -0.76 -10.73 6.84
C PHE A 26 0.56 -10.25 7.47
N VAL A 27 0.59 -8.99 7.90
CA VAL A 27 1.75 -8.38 8.58
C VAL A 27 1.50 -8.24 10.07
N GLY A 28 0.32 -7.79 10.47
CA GLY A 28 -0.02 -7.61 11.88
C GLY A 28 -1.39 -6.98 12.10
N SER A 29 -1.88 -7.02 13.34
CA SER A 29 -3.12 -6.36 13.76
C SER A 29 -2.80 -5.08 14.53
N LEU A 30 -3.58 -4.03 14.27
CA LEU A 30 -3.53 -2.73 14.92
C LEU A 30 -4.75 -2.55 15.84
N SER A 31 -4.97 -3.50 16.74
CA SER A 31 -6.12 -3.51 17.66
C SER A 31 -6.17 -2.31 18.61
N SER A 32 -5.04 -1.66 18.89
CA SER A 32 -4.94 -0.53 19.84
C SER A 32 -4.96 0.86 19.21
N ILE A 33 -4.87 0.98 17.88
CA ILE A 33 -4.71 2.27 17.18
C ILE A 33 -6.02 2.76 16.55
N CYS A 34 -7.00 1.86 16.40
CA CYS A 34 -8.33 2.23 15.92
C CYS A 34 -9.21 2.66 17.09
N GLY A 35 -9.00 3.88 17.58
CA GLY A 35 -9.89 4.55 18.53
C GLY A 35 -11.20 5.00 17.88
N VAL A 36 -11.98 4.07 17.30
CA VAL A 36 -13.35 4.37 16.86
C VAL A 36 -14.26 4.12 18.06
N GLU A 37 -14.37 5.13 18.92
CA GLU A 37 -15.34 5.17 20.01
C GLU A 37 -16.75 5.41 19.43
N ASP A 38 -17.35 4.41 18.79
CA ASP A 38 -18.79 4.42 18.58
C ASP A 38 -19.45 3.28 19.36
N SER A 39 -20.18 3.72 20.37
CA SER A 39 -20.82 2.90 21.39
C SER A 39 -22.00 2.14 20.78
N ASN A 40 -21.77 0.98 20.18
CA ASN A 40 -22.74 -0.10 20.19
C ASN A 40 -22.11 -1.45 19.88
N SER A 41 -22.17 -2.35 20.86
CA SER A 41 -21.66 -3.72 20.84
C SER A 41 -22.19 -4.54 19.66
N TYR A 42 -21.36 -4.72 18.64
CA TYR A 42 -21.48 -5.80 17.65
C TYR A 42 -20.10 -6.47 17.52
N SER A 43 -20.10 -7.80 17.63
CA SER A 43 -18.98 -8.76 17.57
C SER A 43 -17.58 -8.24 17.17
N ASP A 44 -16.64 -8.48 18.10
CA ASP A 44 -15.18 -8.26 18.19
C ASP A 44 -14.29 -8.49 16.94
N ASP A 45 -14.85 -8.90 15.78
CA ASP A 45 -14.11 -9.14 14.52
C ASP A 45 -14.15 -7.94 13.55
N GLU A 46 -15.03 -6.96 13.76
CA GLU A 46 -15.22 -5.80 12.85
C GLU A 46 -14.57 -4.49 13.32
N HIS A 47 -14.03 -4.42 14.53
CA HIS A 47 -13.47 -3.16 15.08
C HIS A 47 -11.93 -3.09 15.03
N GLY A 48 -11.26 -4.17 14.63
CA GLY A 48 -9.81 -4.19 14.42
C GLY A 48 -9.39 -3.62 13.06
N CYS A 49 -8.16 -3.13 12.95
CA CYS A 49 -7.50 -2.88 11.66
C CYS A 49 -6.34 -3.85 11.50
N SER A 50 -6.14 -4.37 10.29
CA SER A 50 -5.07 -5.30 9.96
C SER A 50 -4.19 -4.74 8.87
N LEU A 51 -2.89 -5.00 8.98
CA LEU A 51 -1.88 -4.61 8.01
C LEU A 51 -1.55 -5.79 7.10
N TRP A 52 -1.52 -5.53 5.81
CA TRP A 52 -1.32 -6.54 4.78
C TRP A 52 -0.24 -6.12 3.79
N MET A 53 0.65 -7.04 3.42
CA MET A 53 1.66 -6.83 2.38
C MET A 53 1.13 -7.42 1.08
N PRO A 54 0.93 -6.62 0.01
CA PRO A 54 0.56 -7.15 -1.30
C PRO A 54 1.61 -8.14 -1.81
N ILE A 55 1.15 -9.24 -2.41
CA ILE A 55 2.00 -10.21 -3.12
C ILE A 55 2.12 -9.72 -4.57
N PRO A 56 3.29 -9.24 -5.00
CA PRO A 56 3.45 -8.76 -6.36
C PRO A 56 3.47 -9.92 -7.36
N PRO A 57 2.87 -9.75 -8.55
CA PRO A 57 3.11 -10.64 -9.69
C PRO A 57 4.60 -10.66 -10.09
N THR A 58 5.01 -11.69 -10.82
CA THR A 58 6.38 -11.81 -11.35
C THR A 58 6.77 -10.56 -12.17
N GLY A 59 7.91 -9.95 -11.83
CA GLY A 59 8.39 -8.73 -12.49
C GLY A 59 7.85 -7.41 -11.91
N TYR A 60 7.08 -7.46 -10.82
CA TYR A 60 6.54 -6.28 -10.13
C TYR A 60 7.01 -6.22 -8.67
N LYS A 61 6.80 -5.06 -8.04
CA LYS A 61 7.13 -4.77 -6.65
C LYS A 61 5.95 -4.11 -5.93
N ALA A 62 5.74 -4.52 -4.68
CA ALA A 62 4.82 -3.83 -3.78
C ALA A 62 5.55 -2.63 -3.16
N MET A 63 4.91 -1.45 -3.18
CA MET A 63 5.51 -0.20 -2.70
C MET A 63 5.30 0.05 -1.21
N GLY A 64 4.39 -0.71 -0.58
CA GLY A 64 4.04 -0.52 0.83
C GLY A 64 2.91 -1.44 1.27
N CYS A 65 2.69 -1.46 2.58
CA CYS A 65 1.63 -2.21 3.24
C CYS A 65 0.28 -1.48 3.15
N VAL A 66 -0.80 -2.27 3.19
CA VAL A 66 -2.19 -1.81 3.12
C VAL A 66 -2.84 -2.05 4.47
N ALA A 67 -3.36 -1.00 5.09
CA ALA A 67 -4.23 -1.09 6.25
C ALA A 67 -5.67 -1.38 5.77
N HIS A 68 -6.33 -2.37 6.36
CA HIS A 68 -7.69 -2.77 6.03
C HIS A 68 -8.48 -3.07 7.30
N ILE A 69 -9.74 -2.65 7.35
CA ILE A 69 -10.62 -2.88 8.49
C ILE A 69 -10.97 -4.37 8.58
N GLY A 70 -11.04 -4.88 9.80
CA GLY A 70 -11.27 -6.27 10.13
C GLY A 70 -10.02 -7.14 10.05
N SER A 71 -10.23 -8.45 10.19
CA SER A 71 -9.18 -9.49 10.21
C SER A 71 -8.95 -10.16 8.86
N LYS A 72 -9.68 -9.76 7.81
CA LYS A 72 -9.60 -10.37 6.46
C LYS A 72 -8.76 -9.51 5.51
N PRO A 73 -8.09 -10.16 4.53
CA PRO A 73 -7.33 -9.44 3.52
C PRO A 73 -8.26 -8.58 2.66
N PRO A 74 -7.78 -7.43 2.17
CA PRO A 74 -8.54 -6.61 1.23
C PRO A 74 -8.74 -7.33 -0.13
N PRO A 75 -9.70 -6.87 -0.96
CA PRO A 75 -9.87 -7.41 -2.31
C PRO A 75 -8.66 -7.12 -3.22
N ASN A 76 -8.22 -8.10 -4.01
CA ASN A 76 -7.02 -7.97 -4.87
C ASN A 76 -7.01 -6.82 -5.89
N HIS A 77 -8.17 -6.23 -6.18
CA HIS A 77 -8.30 -5.15 -7.16
C HIS A 77 -8.11 -3.74 -6.57
N ILE A 78 -7.96 -3.60 -5.26
CA ILE A 78 -7.88 -2.28 -4.61
C ILE A 78 -6.49 -1.65 -4.67
N VAL A 79 -5.45 -2.45 -4.90
CA VAL A 79 -4.07 -1.97 -5.03
C VAL A 79 -3.36 -2.58 -6.23
N TYR A 80 -2.37 -1.84 -6.71
CA TYR A 80 -1.50 -2.25 -7.81
C TYR A 80 -0.05 -2.29 -7.33
N CYS A 81 0.70 -3.26 -7.84
CA CYS A 81 2.16 -3.33 -7.75
C CYS A 81 2.78 -2.66 -8.98
N ILE A 82 3.96 -2.05 -8.82
CA ILE A 82 4.65 -1.32 -9.90
C ILE A 82 5.68 -2.23 -10.55
N ARG A 83 5.87 -2.12 -11.87
CA ARG A 83 6.88 -2.89 -12.59
C ARG A 83 8.27 -2.64 -12.00
N ALA A 84 9.05 -3.71 -11.80
CA ALA A 84 10.27 -3.68 -11.00
C ALA A 84 11.40 -2.83 -11.61
N ASP A 85 11.40 -2.61 -12.91
CA ASP A 85 12.34 -1.76 -13.65
C ASP A 85 12.02 -0.26 -13.54
N LEU A 86 10.84 0.11 -13.03
CA LEU A 86 10.41 1.50 -12.81
C LEU A 86 10.64 1.97 -11.38
N VAL A 87 11.17 1.10 -10.51
CA VAL A 87 11.41 1.40 -9.10
C VAL A 87 12.91 1.37 -8.78
N THR A 88 13.31 2.22 -7.85
CA THR A 88 14.66 2.21 -7.27
C THR A 88 14.56 2.22 -5.75
N SER A 89 15.63 1.76 -5.09
CA SER A 89 15.71 1.87 -3.63
C SER A 89 15.78 3.34 -3.21
N ALA A 90 15.09 3.67 -2.13
CA ALA A 90 15.12 5.00 -1.52
C ALA A 90 15.18 4.87 0.01
N ALA A 91 15.89 5.78 0.65
CA ALA A 91 15.89 5.98 2.09
C ALA A 91 14.80 6.97 2.51
N PHE A 92 14.47 6.97 3.80
CA PHE A 92 13.57 7.96 4.37
C PHE A 92 14.17 9.36 4.18
N LEU A 93 13.38 10.31 3.67
CA LEU A 93 13.77 11.68 3.28
C LEU A 93 14.60 11.80 1.99
N ASP A 94 14.77 10.72 1.22
CA ASP A 94 15.35 10.86 -0.12
C ASP A 94 14.45 11.73 -1.01
N CYS A 95 15.09 12.61 -1.79
CA CYS A 95 14.41 13.43 -2.77
C CYS A 95 13.82 12.57 -3.90
N VAL A 96 12.67 12.98 -4.43
CA VAL A 96 12.12 12.36 -5.65
C VAL A 96 13.05 12.68 -6.82
N LEU A 97 13.77 11.67 -7.30
CA LEU A 97 14.60 11.80 -8.50
C LEU A 97 13.70 11.79 -9.73
N TYR A 98 13.60 12.93 -10.41
CA TYR A 98 12.97 13.01 -11.73
C TYR A 98 14.02 12.74 -12.81
N LEU A 99 13.96 11.56 -13.41
CA LEU A 99 14.74 11.25 -14.61
C LEU A 99 13.89 11.67 -15.82
N SER A 100 14.39 12.60 -16.63
CA SER A 100 13.75 12.91 -17.91
C SER A 100 13.74 11.65 -18.78
N PRO A 101 12.64 11.34 -19.48
CA PRO A 101 12.65 10.28 -20.49
C PRO A 101 13.79 10.57 -21.47
N ASN A 102 14.66 9.59 -21.72
CA ASN A 102 15.68 9.73 -22.77
C ASN A 102 14.98 10.02 -24.11
N PRO A 103 15.47 11.00 -24.90
CA PRO A 103 14.88 11.37 -26.18
C PRO A 103 14.91 10.23 -27.20
#